data_AF-A0A0C3PXT6-F1
#
_entry.id   AF-A0A0C3PXT6-F1
#
_cell.length_a   1.000
_cell.length_b   1.000
_cell.length_c   1.000
_cell.angle_alpha   90.00
_cell.angle_beta   90.00
_cell.angle_gamma   90.00
#
_symmetry.space_group_name_H-M   'P 1'
#
loop_
_entity.id
_entity.type
_entity.pdbx_description
1 polymer ?
#
loop_
_entity_poly.entity_id
_entity_poly.type
_entity_poly.pdbx_seq_one_letter_code
_entity_poly.pdbx_strand_id
1 'polypeptide(L)'
;MPAFLSPGVSYVFSTIAPKLVTPPALILILNQLHNNQKLIPFSIPTSFTIPPIPQWLLTPSALIASSVAGSVVIIFGKALWQSVLQRYEMWKLNAVPIPVVKSKWPGGLDVLVGLLGSIENEYAAQYREDLTVEYGYLYCLSILGEDLIVTFNPEDIKRILATDFQTWEKGREAWHGPMNSVLGLNAQKVLFLFQS
;
A
#
# COMPACT_ATOMS: atom_id res chain seq x y z
N MET A 1 -1.47 -10.77 -25.12
CA MET A 1 -2.92 -10.87 -25.45
C MET A 1 -3.45 -12.12 -24.74
N PRO A 2 -4.68 -12.14 -24.16
CA PRO A 2 -5.83 -11.31 -24.50
C PRO A 2 -6.12 -10.19 -23.49
N ALA A 3 -6.55 -9.06 -24.04
CA ALA A 3 -7.07 -7.90 -23.34
C ALA A 3 -8.60 -8.04 -23.32
N PHE A 4 -9.17 -8.30 -22.14
CA PHE A 4 -10.63 -8.23 -21.92
C PHE A 4 -11.02 -7.66 -20.56
N LEU A 5 -10.03 -7.26 -19.75
CA LEU A 5 -10.27 -6.72 -18.43
C LEU A 5 -9.77 -5.28 -18.45
N SER A 6 -10.66 -4.34 -18.09
CA SER A 6 -10.31 -2.94 -17.84
C SER A 6 -8.99 -2.86 -17.06
N PRO A 7 -8.08 -1.92 -17.35
CA PRO A 7 -6.77 -1.82 -16.72
C PRO A 7 -6.83 -1.88 -15.18
N GLY A 8 -7.91 -1.36 -14.58
CA GLY A 8 -8.15 -1.46 -13.14
C GLY A 8 -8.32 -2.91 -12.64
N VAL A 9 -9.04 -3.75 -13.39
CA VAL A 9 -9.26 -5.16 -13.00
C VAL A 9 -7.99 -5.99 -13.20
N SER A 10 -7.21 -5.70 -14.24
CA SER A 10 -5.90 -6.33 -14.43
C SER A 10 -4.93 -5.97 -13.30
N TYR A 11 -4.95 -4.73 -12.82
CA TYR A 11 -4.13 -4.29 -11.69
C TYR A 11 -4.57 -4.94 -10.37
N VAL A 12 -5.88 -5.06 -10.16
CA VAL A 12 -6.42 -5.81 -9.02
C VAL A 12 -5.98 -7.27 -9.08
N PHE A 13 -6.10 -7.96 -10.22
CA PHE A 13 -5.65 -9.35 -10.32
C PHE A 13 -4.14 -9.52 -10.18
N SER A 14 -3.30 -8.66 -10.76
CA SER A 14 -1.84 -8.83 -10.66
C SER A 14 -1.31 -8.50 -9.26
N THR A 15 -1.89 -7.52 -8.58
CA THR A 15 -1.39 -7.03 -7.29
C THR A 15 -2.05 -7.73 -6.09
N ILE A 16 -3.34 -8.06 -6.19
CA ILE A 16 -4.12 -8.63 -5.07
C ILE A 16 -4.11 -10.16 -5.13
N ALA A 17 -4.16 -10.81 -6.30
CA ALA A 17 -4.19 -12.28 -6.37
C ALA A 17 -3.01 -12.99 -5.67
N PRO A 18 -1.74 -12.59 -5.83
CA PRO A 18 -0.64 -13.28 -5.12
C PRO A 18 -0.70 -13.08 -3.60
N LYS A 19 -1.18 -11.91 -3.14
CA LYS A 19 -1.36 -11.60 -1.71
C LYS A 19 -2.58 -12.29 -1.10
N LEU A 20 -3.59 -12.58 -1.93
CA LEU A 20 -4.81 -13.27 -1.56
C LEU A 20 -4.61 -14.79 -1.47
N VAL A 21 -3.79 -15.38 -2.36
CA VAL A 21 -3.56 -16.83 -2.41
C VAL A 21 -2.55 -17.31 -1.36
N THR A 22 -1.68 -16.44 -0.88
CA THR A 22 -0.62 -16.80 0.09
C THR A 22 -1.16 -17.33 1.43
N PRO A 23 -2.16 -16.70 2.09
CA PRO A 23 -2.74 -17.23 3.34
C PRO A 23 -3.42 -18.61 3.20
N PRO A 24 -4.32 -18.88 2.23
CA PRO A 24 -4.92 -20.20 2.09
C PRO A 24 -3.92 -21.25 1.62
N ALA A 25 -2.94 -20.89 0.77
CA ALA A 25 -1.87 -21.80 0.41
C ALA A 25 -1.03 -22.20 1.63
N LEU A 26 -0.73 -21.27 2.53
CA LEU A 26 -0.01 -21.54 3.77
C LEU A 26 -0.80 -22.50 4.68
N ILE A 27 -2.12 -22.32 4.82
CA ILE A 27 -2.98 -23.23 5.57
C ILE A 27 -2.98 -24.64 4.96
N LEU A 28 -3.08 -24.75 3.64
CA LEU A 28 -3.05 -26.03 2.93
C LEU A 28 -1.68 -26.73 3.05
N ILE A 29 -0.57 -25.97 2.96
CA ILE A 29 0.80 -26.48 3.16
C ILE A 29 0.98 -26.96 4.60
N LEU A 30 0.53 -26.20 5.61
CA LEU A 30 0.57 -26.62 7.00
C LEU A 30 -0.25 -27.90 7.25
N ASN A 31 -1.42 -28.02 6.62
CA ASN A 31 -2.23 -29.22 6.71
C ASN A 31 -1.57 -30.42 6.01
N GLN A 32 -0.96 -30.24 4.84
CA GLN A 32 -0.20 -31.29 4.17
C GLN A 32 1.04 -31.71 4.97
N LEU A 33 1.78 -30.76 5.57
CA LEU A 33 2.90 -31.06 6.44
C LEU A 33 2.46 -31.83 7.69
N HIS A 34 1.37 -31.41 8.34
CA HIS A 34 0.80 -32.14 9.49
C HIS A 34 0.36 -33.57 9.12
N ASN A 35 -0.26 -33.76 7.95
CA ASN A 35 -0.71 -35.09 7.51
C ASN A 35 0.49 -35.97 7.09
N ASN A 36 1.52 -35.37 6.49
CA ASN A 36 2.76 -36.05 6.09
C ASN A 36 3.73 -36.32 7.25
N GLN A 37 3.57 -35.66 8.41
CA GLN A 37 4.31 -36.03 9.64
C GLN A 37 4.06 -37.48 10.05
N LYS A 38 2.94 -38.10 9.64
CA LYS A 38 2.67 -39.53 9.87
C LYS A 38 3.52 -40.47 8.99
N LEU A 39 4.18 -39.97 7.96
CA LEU A 39 4.92 -40.75 6.95
C LEU A 39 6.45 -40.52 6.97
N ILE A 40 6.95 -39.57 7.77
CA ILE A 40 8.39 -39.25 7.83
C ILE A 40 9.00 -39.92 9.09
N PRO A 41 9.84 -40.96 8.98
CA PRO A 41 10.52 -41.60 10.11
C PRO A 41 11.76 -40.79 10.54
N PHE A 42 11.64 -39.46 10.68
CA PHE A 42 12.74 -38.62 11.12
C PHE A 42 12.47 -38.16 12.55
N SER A 43 13.32 -38.62 13.47
CA SER A 43 13.28 -38.38 14.90
C SER A 43 13.44 -36.89 15.24
N ILE A 44 12.35 -36.13 15.23
CA ILE A 44 12.31 -34.74 15.71
C ILE A 44 11.99 -34.79 17.22
N PRO A 45 12.68 -34.02 18.09
CA PRO A 45 12.38 -33.96 19.52
C PRO A 45 10.91 -33.61 19.77
N THR A 46 10.29 -34.32 20.70
CA THR A 46 8.85 -34.34 21.05
C THR A 46 8.28 -33.01 21.56
N SER A 47 9.05 -31.94 21.55
CA SER A 47 8.67 -30.61 22.05
C SER A 47 7.96 -29.74 21.01
N PHE A 48 7.95 -30.11 19.72
CA PHE A 48 7.31 -29.34 18.64
C PHE A 48 6.13 -30.11 18.03
N THR A 49 5.04 -30.25 18.78
CA THR A 49 3.78 -30.80 18.25
C THR A 49 2.97 -29.69 17.61
N ILE A 50 2.80 -29.75 16.29
CA ILE A 50 1.90 -28.84 15.57
C ILE A 50 0.47 -29.19 16.01
N PRO A 51 -0.31 -28.25 16.58
CA PRO A 51 -1.66 -28.55 17.04
C PRO A 51 -2.55 -28.95 15.84
N PRO A 52 -3.50 -29.88 16.03
CA PRO A 52 -4.40 -30.29 14.97
C PRO A 52 -5.22 -29.09 14.49
N ILE A 53 -5.12 -28.80 13.18
CA ILE A 53 -5.86 -27.70 12.57
C ILE A 53 -7.35 -28.06 12.61
N PRO A 54 -8.21 -27.20 13.16
CA PRO A 54 -9.62 -27.52 13.29
C PRO A 54 -10.31 -27.58 11.93
N GLN A 55 -11.20 -28.56 11.75
CA GLN A 55 -11.84 -28.87 10.46
C GLN A 55 -12.68 -27.72 9.88
N TRP A 56 -13.19 -26.82 10.73
CA TRP A 56 -13.91 -25.64 10.28
C TRP A 56 -13.04 -24.68 9.45
N LEU A 57 -11.72 -24.69 9.65
CA LEU A 57 -10.76 -23.86 8.92
C LEU A 57 -10.52 -24.33 7.47
N LEU A 58 -10.85 -25.59 7.17
CA LEU A 58 -10.72 -26.17 5.82
C LEU A 58 -11.96 -26.00 4.95
N THR A 59 -13.03 -25.42 5.50
CA THR A 59 -14.23 -25.12 4.71
C THR A 59 -13.89 -24.07 3.65
N PRO A 60 -14.48 -24.14 2.44
CA PRO A 60 -14.20 -23.17 1.38
C PRO A 60 -14.52 -21.73 1.80
N SER A 61 -15.54 -21.54 2.65
CA SER A 61 -15.87 -20.24 3.26
C SER A 61 -14.77 -19.75 4.21
N ALA A 62 -14.20 -20.62 5.04
CA ALA A 62 -13.10 -20.25 5.94
C ALA A 62 -11.81 -19.95 5.17
N LEU A 63 -11.53 -20.63 4.07
CA LEU A 63 -10.38 -20.33 3.21
C LEU A 63 -10.50 -18.93 2.60
N ILE A 64 -11.67 -18.57 2.07
CA ILE A 64 -11.93 -17.23 1.53
C ILE A 64 -11.81 -16.18 2.65
N ALA A 65 -12.39 -16.45 3.82
CA ALA A 65 -12.30 -15.54 4.97
C ALA A 65 -10.84 -15.33 5.45
N SER A 66 -10.04 -16.41 5.53
CA SER A 66 -8.63 -16.33 5.91
C SER A 66 -7.77 -15.57 4.90
N SER A 67 -8.16 -15.65 3.63
CA SER A 67 -7.48 -15.01 2.51
C SER A 67 -7.70 -13.50 2.55
N VAL A 68 -8.94 -13.07 2.77
CA VAL A 68 -9.29 -11.65 2.97
C VAL A 68 -8.65 -11.11 4.25
N ALA A 69 -8.79 -11.82 5.38
CA ALA A 69 -8.22 -11.39 6.65
C ALA A 69 -6.68 -11.31 6.58
N GLY A 70 -6.02 -12.29 5.97
CA GLY A 70 -4.57 -12.28 5.78
C GLY A 70 -4.10 -11.11 4.92
N SER A 71 -4.83 -10.78 3.85
CA SER A 71 -4.52 -9.63 2.99
C SER A 71 -4.56 -8.31 3.76
N VAL A 72 -5.59 -8.12 4.60
CA VAL A 72 -5.73 -6.95 5.46
C VAL A 72 -4.54 -6.87 6.44
N VAL A 73 -4.23 -7.97 7.12
CA VAL A 73 -3.12 -8.03 8.08
C VAL A 73 -1.77 -7.71 7.41
N ILE A 74 -1.52 -8.20 6.20
CA ILE A 74 -0.28 -7.93 5.47
C ILE A 74 -0.16 -6.44 5.10
N ILE A 75 -1.24 -5.83 4.62
CA ILE A 75 -1.24 -4.39 4.26
C ILE A 75 -0.98 -3.54 5.50
N PHE A 76 -1.72 -3.79 6.59
CA PHE A 76 -1.53 -3.07 7.85
C PHE A 76 -0.16 -3.33 8.48
N GLY A 77 0.34 -4.57 8.42
CA GLY A 77 1.67 -4.92 8.92
C GLY A 77 2.77 -4.19 8.15
N LYS A 78 2.68 -4.13 6.82
CA LYS A 78 3.61 -3.36 5.98
C LYS A 78 3.55 -1.87 6.33
N ALA A 79 2.34 -1.32 6.49
CA ALA A 79 2.15 0.08 6.85
C ALA A 79 2.83 0.43 8.18
N LEU A 80 2.59 -0.36 9.22
CA LEU A 80 3.24 -0.18 10.52
C LEU A 80 4.76 -0.31 10.43
N TRP A 81 5.25 -1.30 9.67
CA TRP A 81 6.68 -1.50 9.47
C TRP A 81 7.34 -0.29 8.81
N GLN A 82 6.73 0.26 7.77
CA GLN A 82 7.22 1.45 7.08
C GLN A 82 7.24 2.67 8.02
N SER A 83 6.16 2.90 8.78
CA SER A 83 6.11 4.01 9.74
C SER A 83 7.19 3.91 10.82
N VAL A 84 7.49 2.70 11.31
CA VAL A 84 8.57 2.48 12.29
C VAL A 84 9.93 2.73 11.66
N LEU A 85 10.16 2.21 10.45
CA LEU A 85 11.43 2.38 9.73
C LEU A 85 11.72 3.86 9.45
N GLN A 86 10.72 4.62 8.97
CA GLN A 86 10.87 6.06 8.72
C GLN A 86 11.19 6.83 10.00
N ARG A 87 10.54 6.51 11.14
CA ARG A 87 10.86 7.15 12.43
C ARG A 87 12.30 6.90 12.84
N TYR A 88 12.78 5.68 12.60
CA TYR A 88 14.16 5.33 12.88
C TYR A 88 15.15 6.07 11.96
N GLU A 89 14.83 6.21 10.66
CA GLU A 89 15.64 6.99 9.72
C GLU A 89 15.66 8.48 10.06
N MET A 90 14.53 9.07 10.40
CA MET A 90 14.44 10.46 10.86
C MET A 90 15.29 10.68 12.11
N TRP A 91 15.25 9.75 13.07
CA TRP A 91 16.06 9.81 14.28
C TRP A 91 17.56 9.77 13.96
N LYS A 92 17.99 8.91 13.02
CA LYS A 92 19.39 8.88 12.57
C LYS A 92 19.87 10.18 11.94
N LEU A 93 18.99 10.84 11.18
CA LEU A 93 19.31 12.07 10.46
C LEU A 93 19.15 13.33 11.32
N ASN A 94 18.75 13.19 12.60
CA ASN A 94 18.32 14.31 13.45
C ASN A 94 17.30 15.22 12.73
N ALA A 95 16.44 14.63 11.91
CA ALA A 95 15.45 15.34 11.13
C ALA A 95 14.25 15.72 12.01
N VAL A 96 13.66 16.88 11.73
CA VAL A 96 12.45 17.35 12.41
C VAL A 96 11.23 16.64 11.80
N PRO A 97 10.37 16.01 12.62
CA PRO A 97 9.18 15.34 12.11
C PRO A 97 8.17 16.37 11.57
N ILE A 98 7.66 16.11 10.36
CA ILE A 98 6.57 16.88 9.74
C ILE A 98 5.27 16.55 10.49
N PRO A 99 4.35 17.52 10.71
CA PRO A 99 3.07 17.23 11.32
C PRO A 99 2.27 16.26 10.46
N VAL A 100 1.93 15.10 11.04
CA VAL A 100 1.12 14.07 10.39
C VAL A 100 -0.34 14.30 10.75
N VAL A 101 -1.21 14.31 9.74
CA VAL A 101 -2.66 14.44 9.91
C VAL A 101 -3.19 13.28 10.75
N LYS A 102 -3.88 13.60 11.84
CA LYS A 102 -4.41 12.58 12.76
C LYS A 102 -5.60 11.89 12.12
N SER A 103 -5.51 10.58 11.93
CA SER A 103 -6.62 9.76 11.46
C SER A 103 -7.30 9.04 12.62
N LYS A 104 -8.63 8.96 12.60
CA LYS A 104 -9.42 8.20 13.58
C LYS A 104 -9.47 6.71 13.25
N TRP A 105 -9.45 6.39 11.96
CA TRP A 105 -9.49 5.02 11.46
C TRP A 105 -8.08 4.48 11.22
N PRO A 106 -7.84 3.17 11.47
CA PRO A 106 -6.53 2.59 11.28
C PRO A 106 -6.07 2.76 9.82
N GLY A 107 -4.81 3.16 9.63
CA GLY A 107 -4.23 3.31 8.30
C GLY A 107 -4.77 4.50 7.51
N GLY A 108 -5.29 5.55 8.14
CA GLY A 108 -5.63 6.78 7.42
C GLY A 108 -6.87 6.70 6.52
N LEU A 109 -7.69 5.66 6.67
CA LEU A 109 -8.91 5.47 5.88
C LEU A 109 -9.89 6.65 5.98
N ASP A 110 -9.98 7.26 7.16
CA ASP A 110 -10.80 8.47 7.40
C ASP A 110 -10.36 9.63 6.48
N VAL A 111 -9.04 9.82 6.38
CA VAL A 111 -8.43 10.86 5.54
C VAL A 111 -8.67 10.56 4.06
N LEU A 112 -8.58 9.28 3.67
CA LEU A 112 -8.88 8.86 2.29
C LEU A 112 -10.35 9.12 1.92
N VAL A 113 -11.29 8.79 2.81
CA VAL A 113 -12.73 9.05 2.57
C VAL A 113 -13.00 10.55 2.48
N GLY A 114 -12.41 11.36 3.35
CA GLY A 114 -12.50 12.82 3.27
C GLY A 114 -11.97 13.36 1.95
N LEU A 115 -10.85 12.81 1.46
CA LEU A 115 -10.23 13.19 0.20
C LEU A 115 -11.04 12.74 -1.02
N LEU A 116 -11.68 11.56 -0.98
CA LEU A 116 -12.60 11.12 -2.03
C LEU A 116 -13.90 11.95 -2.03
N GLY A 117 -14.44 12.22 -0.84
CA GLY A 117 -15.64 13.05 -0.69
C GLY A 117 -15.43 14.47 -1.21
N SER A 118 -14.23 15.04 -1.08
CA SER A 118 -13.96 16.36 -1.66
C SER A 118 -13.94 16.34 -3.19
N ILE A 119 -13.49 15.25 -3.82
CA ILE A 119 -13.47 15.11 -5.29
C ILE A 119 -14.89 15.07 -5.87
N GLU A 120 -15.86 14.47 -5.16
CA GLU A 120 -17.25 14.40 -5.60
C GLU A 120 -18.03 15.71 -5.40
N ASN A 121 -17.59 16.55 -4.45
CA ASN A 121 -18.18 17.85 -4.19
C ASN A 121 -17.64 18.93 -5.15
N GLU A 122 -18.36 20.05 -5.26
CA GLU A 122 -18.04 21.15 -6.21
C GLU A 122 -16.65 21.77 -6.00
N TYR A 123 -16.00 21.53 -4.85
CA TYR A 123 -14.67 22.06 -4.55
C TYR A 123 -13.68 20.97 -4.09
N ALA A 124 -13.00 20.37 -5.08
CA ALA A 124 -12.03 19.28 -4.91
C ALA A 124 -10.92 19.56 -3.87
N ALA A 125 -10.58 20.84 -3.65
CA ALA A 125 -9.53 21.26 -2.74
C ALA A 125 -10.02 21.60 -1.32
N GLN A 126 -11.33 21.58 -1.05
CA GLN A 126 -11.88 22.03 0.23
C GLN A 126 -11.26 21.31 1.42
N TYR A 127 -11.20 19.98 1.33
CA TYR A 127 -10.62 19.15 2.38
C TYR A 127 -9.12 19.44 2.62
N ARG A 128 -8.38 19.84 1.57
CA ARG A 128 -6.97 20.23 1.70
C ARG A 128 -6.82 21.61 2.31
N GLU A 129 -7.71 22.55 2.00
CA GLU A 129 -7.73 23.87 2.62
C GLU A 129 -8.03 23.76 4.12
N ASP A 130 -9.03 22.96 4.51
CA ASP A 130 -9.36 22.72 5.92
C ASP A 130 -8.15 22.15 6.70
N LEU A 131 -7.45 21.18 6.11
CA LEU A 131 -6.23 20.61 6.68
C LEU A 131 -5.08 21.62 6.75
N THR A 132 -5.00 22.54 5.79
CA THR A 132 -3.98 23.61 5.79
C THR A 132 -4.24 24.61 6.91
N VAL A 133 -5.51 24.88 7.24
CA VAL A 133 -5.89 25.72 8.38
C VAL A 133 -5.53 25.02 9.71
N GLU A 134 -5.72 23.70 9.81
CA GLU A 134 -5.46 22.95 11.04
C GLU A 134 -3.97 22.64 11.28
N TYR A 135 -3.25 22.20 10.25
CA TYR A 135 -1.86 21.70 10.35
C TYR A 135 -0.82 22.67 9.76
N GLY A 136 -1.25 23.75 9.11
CA GLY A 136 -0.38 24.72 8.45
C GLY A 136 -0.05 24.35 7.00
N TYR A 137 0.91 25.07 6.41
CA TYR A 137 1.26 24.93 4.99
C TYR A 137 2.12 23.72 4.63
N LEU A 138 2.56 22.93 5.61
CA LEU A 138 3.36 21.72 5.40
C LEU A 138 2.86 20.61 6.31
N TYR A 139 2.28 19.57 5.73
CA TYR A 139 1.75 18.44 6.49
C TYR A 139 1.89 17.12 5.72
N CYS A 140 1.82 16.01 6.45
CA CYS A 140 1.89 14.66 5.89
C CYS A 140 0.57 13.93 6.06
N LEU A 141 0.06 13.35 4.97
CA LEU A 141 -1.09 12.45 4.94
C LEU A 141 -0.58 11.02 4.91
N SER A 142 -0.78 10.28 6.00
CA SER A 142 -0.41 8.86 6.05
C SER A 142 -1.63 8.01 5.73
N ILE A 143 -1.65 7.39 4.54
CA ILE A 143 -2.76 6.59 4.01
C ILE A 143 -2.24 5.19 3.70
N LEU A 144 -2.77 4.18 4.39
CA LEU A 144 -2.44 2.76 4.22
C LEU A 144 -0.92 2.45 4.26
N GLY A 145 -0.14 3.26 4.97
CA GLY A 145 1.31 3.11 5.08
C GLY A 145 2.13 3.88 4.05
N GLU A 146 1.46 4.60 3.16
CA GLU A 146 2.08 5.56 2.26
C GLU A 146 1.94 6.97 2.82
N ASP A 147 3.06 7.69 2.85
CA ASP A 147 3.13 9.05 3.36
C ASP A 147 3.15 10.03 2.18
N LEU A 148 2.10 10.83 2.07
CA LEU A 148 1.98 11.90 1.10
C LEU A 148 2.23 13.24 1.79
N ILE A 149 3.41 13.81 1.53
CA ILE A 149 3.77 15.14 2.01
C ILE A 149 3.12 16.18 1.09
N VAL A 150 2.37 17.10 1.69
CA VAL A 150 1.71 18.21 1.01
C VAL A 150 2.35 19.51 1.49
N THR A 151 2.79 20.34 0.54
CA THR A 151 3.29 21.69 0.82
C THR A 151 2.54 22.72 0.00
N PHE A 152 2.16 23.80 0.67
CA PHE A 152 1.62 25.03 0.09
C PHE A 152 2.58 26.21 0.30
N ASN A 153 3.77 25.98 0.84
CA ASN A 153 4.77 27.02 1.01
C ASN A 153 5.33 27.42 -0.37
N PRO A 154 5.21 28.69 -0.79
CA PRO A 154 5.69 29.14 -2.09
C PRO A 154 7.20 28.96 -2.27
N GLU A 155 8.00 28.98 -1.19
CA GLU A 155 9.44 28.76 -1.27
C GLU A 155 9.78 27.31 -1.66
N ASP A 156 9.11 26.34 -1.04
CA ASP A 156 9.28 24.92 -1.34
C ASP A 156 8.83 24.61 -2.78
N ILE A 157 7.68 25.16 -3.19
CA ILE A 157 7.16 24.97 -4.55
C ILE A 157 8.14 25.54 -5.58
N LYS A 158 8.65 26.77 -5.35
CA LYS A 158 9.66 27.37 -6.23
C LYS A 158 10.94 26.55 -6.28
N ARG A 159 11.41 26.04 -5.14
CA ARG A 159 12.61 25.20 -5.10
C ARG A 159 12.41 23.92 -5.91
N ILE A 160 11.31 23.21 -5.69
CA ILE A 160 10.97 21.97 -6.40
C ILE A 160 10.87 22.24 -7.91
N LEU A 161 10.22 23.32 -8.33
CA LEU A 161 9.98 23.58 -9.75
C LEU A 161 11.15 24.24 -10.48
N ALA A 162 11.96 25.06 -9.80
CA ALA A 162 13.01 25.86 -10.44
C ALA A 162 14.43 25.30 -10.26
N THR A 163 14.71 24.60 -9.16
CA THR A 163 16.07 24.12 -8.84
C THR A 163 16.15 22.60 -8.83
N ASP A 164 15.26 21.94 -8.10
CA ASP A 164 15.38 20.51 -7.80
C ASP A 164 14.49 19.63 -8.70
N PHE A 165 13.88 20.18 -9.75
CA PHE A 165 12.86 19.48 -10.55
C PHE A 165 13.34 18.14 -11.11
N GLN A 166 14.62 18.04 -11.48
CA GLN A 166 15.22 16.81 -12.02
C GLN A 166 15.35 15.69 -10.98
N THR A 167 15.36 16.01 -9.69
CA THR A 167 15.44 15.03 -8.59
C THR A 167 14.07 14.44 -8.26
N TRP A 168 12.99 15.12 -8.65
CA TRP A 168 11.62 14.67 -8.41
C TRP A 168 11.08 13.92 -9.62
N GLU A 169 10.67 12.67 -9.42
CA GLU A 169 9.91 11.91 -10.41
C GLU A 169 8.41 11.94 -10.10
N LYS A 170 7.58 11.93 -11.14
CA LYS A 170 6.15 11.70 -10.97
C LYS A 170 5.96 10.25 -10.52
N GLY A 171 5.20 10.06 -9.44
CA GLY A 171 5.04 8.75 -8.81
C GLY A 171 4.61 7.65 -9.80
N ARG A 172 5.31 6.51 -9.76
CA ARG A 172 5.08 5.35 -10.64
C ARG A 172 3.62 4.86 -10.60
N GLU A 173 3.04 4.80 -9.43
CA GLU A 173 1.69 4.24 -9.26
C GLU A 173 0.60 5.27 -9.54
N ALA A 174 0.74 6.49 -8.99
CA ALA A 174 -0.25 7.55 -9.14
C ALA A 174 -0.32 8.14 -10.55
N TRP A 175 0.80 8.25 -11.26
CA TRP A 175 0.85 8.88 -12.58
C TRP A 175 0.94 7.86 -13.72
N HIS A 176 1.94 6.96 -13.70
CA HIS A 176 2.18 6.11 -14.87
C HIS A 176 1.09 5.08 -15.12
N GLY A 177 0.41 4.58 -14.08
CA GLY A 177 -0.71 3.64 -14.25
C GLY A 177 -1.86 4.23 -15.10
N PRO A 178 -2.50 5.33 -14.64
CA PRO A 178 -3.56 6.00 -15.39
C PRO A 178 -3.08 6.51 -16.76
N MET A 179 -1.88 7.13 -16.82
CA MET A 179 -1.39 7.71 -18.07
C MET A 179 -1.08 6.67 -19.13
N ASN A 180 -0.59 5.48 -18.75
CA ASN A 180 -0.32 4.40 -19.70
C ASN A 180 -1.60 3.85 -20.32
N SER A 181 -2.73 3.91 -19.59
CA SER A 181 -4.02 3.52 -20.13
C SER A 181 -4.55 4.51 -21.16
N VAL A 182 -4.29 5.81 -21.00
CA VAL A 182 -4.82 6.87 -21.88
C VAL A 182 -3.89 7.13 -23.07
N LEU A 183 -2.58 7.18 -22.83
CA LEU A 183 -1.58 7.54 -23.84
C LEU A 183 -0.98 6.33 -24.57
N GLY A 184 -1.22 5.11 -24.06
CA GLY A 184 -0.61 3.89 -24.56
C GLY A 184 0.88 3.77 -24.23
N LEU A 185 1.41 2.56 -24.31
CA LEU A 185 2.81 2.24 -23.98
C LEU A 185 3.84 2.98 -24.85
N ASN A 186 3.45 3.43 -26.04
CA ASN A 186 4.35 4.09 -26.99
C ASN A 186 4.59 5.57 -26.66
N ALA A 187 3.69 6.24 -25.93
CA ALA A 187 3.89 7.63 -25.51
C ALA A 187 4.96 7.77 -24.43
N GLN A 188 5.12 6.75 -23.59
CA GLN A 188 6.12 6.74 -22.53
C GLN A 188 7.55 6.72 -23.12
N LYS A 189 7.74 6.02 -24.24
CA LYS A 189 9.03 5.97 -24.95
C LYS A 189 9.43 7.32 -25.57
N VAL A 190 8.45 8.13 -25.99
CA VAL A 190 8.69 9.48 -26.51
C VAL A 190 9.08 10.44 -25.38
N LEU A 191 8.45 10.33 -24.20
CA LEU A 191 8.79 11.19 -23.07
C LEU A 191 10.21 10.93 -22.53
N PHE A 192 10.65 9.67 -22.50
CA PHE A 192 12.01 9.32 -22.07
C PHE A 192 13.10 9.75 -23.09
N LEU A 193 12.78 9.86 -24.38
CA LEU A 193 13.72 10.32 -25.40
C LEU A 193 13.96 11.84 -25.37
N PHE A 194 13.08 12.62 -24.72
CA PHE A 194 13.27 14.07 -24.53
C PHE A 194 14.02 14.44 -23.25
N GLN A 195 14.42 13.45 -22.43
CA GLN A 195 15.14 13.67 -21.17
C GLN A 195 16.58 13.10 -21.14
N SER A 196 17.13 12.65 -22.29
CA SER A 196 18.57 12.35 -22.43
C SER A 196 19.31 13.48 -23.14
#